data_AF-A0AAJ1ES55-F1
#
_entry.id   AF-A0AAJ1ES55-F1
#
_cell.length_a   1.000
_cell.length_b   1.000
_cell.length_c   1.000
_cell.angle_alpha   90.00
_cell.angle_beta   90.00
_cell.angle_gamma   90.00
#
_symmetry.space_group_name_H-M   'P 1'
#
loop_
_entity.id
_entity.type
_entity.pdbx_description
1 polymer ?
#
loop_
_entity_poly.entity_id
_entity_poly.type
_entity_poly.pdbx_seq_one_letter_code
_entity_poly.pdbx_strand_id
1 'polypeptide(L)'
;MRYEMLETFNTFIIPFLVLYIMLFFILFGKRYLRMYDTEKRLKFTQEEVKDRRKEVLILKDKILELDLSPGKMDVGNVCRAKYQDYIIRTFSIYNELVVGIYTGIYDENYIKMAIGTEMLDFYKMYANILVNNESYRNERFMALEMLLKEWEKEGFSVVRKNRRRMY
;
A
#
# COMPACT_ATOMS: atom_id res chain seq x y z
N MET A 1 18.33 40.81 54.76
CA MET A 1 17.51 39.61 55.08
C MET A 1 16.53 39.17 53.99
N ARG A 2 15.42 39.88 53.66
CA ARG A 2 14.49 39.39 52.60
C ARG A 2 15.10 39.33 51.20
N TYR A 3 15.99 40.27 50.85
CA TYR A 3 16.64 40.31 49.54
C TYR A 3 17.73 39.23 49.36
N GLU A 4 18.52 38.93 50.40
CA GLU A 4 19.58 37.91 50.34
C GLU A 4 19.01 36.48 50.26
N MET A 5 17.85 36.23 50.87
CA MET A 5 17.14 34.96 50.72
C MET A 5 16.56 34.79 49.30
N LEU A 6 16.24 35.88 48.60
CA LEU A 6 15.75 35.83 47.21
C LEU A 6 16.88 35.56 46.21
N GLU A 7 18.06 36.13 46.42
CA GLU A 7 19.24 35.90 45.56
C GLU A 7 19.73 34.45 45.64
N THR A 8 19.83 33.90 46.85
CA THR A 8 20.21 32.50 47.07
C THR A 8 19.17 31.54 46.50
N PHE A 9 17.87 31.81 46.69
CA PHE A 9 16.79 30.99 46.11
C PHE A 9 16.82 30.99 44.57
N ASN A 10 17.07 32.14 43.94
CA ASN A 10 17.21 32.24 42.49
C ASN A 10 18.45 31.54 41.95
N THR A 11 19.60 31.61 42.64
CA THR A 11 20.83 30.95 42.17
C THR A 11 20.71 29.42 42.15
N PHE A 12 19.90 28.85 43.05
CA PHE A 12 19.63 27.41 43.05
C PHE A 12 18.49 27.03 42.10
N ILE A 13 17.36 27.73 42.07
CA ILE A 13 16.20 27.27 41.30
C ILE A 13 16.36 27.47 39.79
N ILE A 14 16.96 28.57 39.35
CA ILE A 14 17.14 28.87 37.93
C ILE A 14 17.88 27.74 37.19
N PRO A 15 19.04 27.21 37.66
CA PRO A 15 19.72 26.12 36.95
C PRO A 15 18.91 24.81 36.94
N PHE A 16 18.16 24.49 38.00
CA PHE A 16 17.26 23.32 37.99
C PHE A 16 16.12 23.50 36.99
N LEU A 17 15.56 24.71 36.88
CA LEU A 17 14.49 25.02 35.94
C LEU A 17 15.00 24.97 34.48
N VAL A 18 16.22 25.45 34.22
CA VAL A 18 16.89 25.31 32.93
C VAL A 18 17.13 23.84 32.57
N LEU A 19 17.62 23.02 33.51
CA LEU A 19 17.80 21.58 33.32
C LEU A 19 16.47 20.87 33.01
N TYR A 20 15.40 21.24 33.73
CA TYR A 20 14.08 20.69 33.51
C TYR A 20 13.54 21.04 32.11
N ILE A 21 13.71 22.29 31.67
CA ILE A 21 13.35 22.73 30.33
C ILE A 21 14.15 21.98 29.27
N MET A 22 15.46 21.80 29.46
CA MET A 22 16.28 21.01 28.53
C MET A 22 15.82 19.55 28.43
N LEU A 23 15.54 18.90 29.57
CA LEU A 23 14.99 17.54 29.61
C LEU A 23 13.64 17.45 28.90
N PHE A 24 12.77 18.44 29.10
CA PHE A 24 11.51 18.55 28.40
C PHE A 24 11.71 18.61 26.89
N PHE A 25 12.58 19.49 26.38
CA PHE A 25 12.87 19.58 24.95
C PHE A 25 13.49 18.31 24.37
N ILE A 26 14.36 17.62 25.11
CA ILE A 26 14.95 16.35 24.66
C ILE A 26 13.88 15.25 24.54
N LEU A 27 13.04 15.09 25.57
CA LEU A 27 12.02 14.05 25.61
C LEU A 27 10.89 14.33 24.61
N PHE A 28 10.35 15.55 24.60
CA PHE A 28 9.30 15.95 23.67
C PHE A 28 9.81 16.08 22.25
N GLY A 29 11.00 16.64 22.03
CA GLY A 29 11.63 16.76 20.72
C GLY A 29 11.84 15.38 20.08
N LYS A 30 12.35 14.40 20.81
CA LYS A 30 12.53 13.03 20.31
C LYS A 30 11.19 12.35 19.97
N ARG A 31 10.12 12.64 20.72
CA ARG A 31 8.77 12.12 20.43
C ARG A 31 8.18 12.81 19.21
N TYR A 32 8.32 14.13 19.10
CA TYR A 32 7.84 14.94 18.00
C TYR A 32 8.52 14.57 16.68
N LEU A 33 9.85 14.43 16.67
CA LEU A 33 10.59 13.99 15.48
C LEU A 33 10.14 12.61 15.01
N ARG A 34 9.94 11.66 15.92
CA ARG A 34 9.38 10.34 15.57
C ARG A 34 7.99 10.44 14.97
N MET A 35 7.10 11.25 15.55
CA MET A 35 5.77 11.48 14.98
C MET A 35 5.83 12.12 13.59
N TYR A 36 6.68 13.12 13.41
CA TYR A 36 6.85 13.82 12.13
C TYR A 36 7.37 12.89 11.03
N ASP A 37 8.39 12.07 11.33
CA ASP A 37 8.90 11.08 10.38
C ASP A 37 7.85 10.01 10.04
N THR A 38 7.08 9.57 11.03
CA THR A 38 6.00 8.59 10.82
C THR A 38 4.90 9.17 9.93
N GLU A 39 4.46 10.40 10.19
CA GLU A 39 3.41 11.05 9.40
C GLU A 39 3.87 11.32 7.96
N LYS A 40 5.13 11.75 7.78
CA LYS A 40 5.71 11.97 6.45
C LYS A 40 5.80 10.66 5.66
N ARG A 41 6.25 9.57 6.31
CA ARG A 41 6.27 8.22 5.70
C ARG A 41 4.86 7.78 5.30
N LEU A 42 3.88 7.93 6.19
CA LEU A 42 2.49 7.59 5.90
C LEU A 42 1.93 8.36 4.70
N LYS A 43 2.13 9.68 4.63
CA LYS A 43 1.67 10.50 3.49
C LYS A 43 2.31 10.05 2.17
N PHE A 44 3.62 9.81 2.18
CA PHE A 44 4.33 9.28 1.00
C PHE A 44 3.77 7.92 0.55
N THR A 45 3.60 6.99 1.49
CA THR A 45 2.99 5.67 1.24
C THR A 45 1.58 5.80 0.66
N GLN A 46 0.76 6.72 1.17
CA GLN A 46 -0.61 6.92 0.70
C GLN A 46 -0.66 7.45 -0.74
N GLU A 47 0.19 8.42 -1.08
CA GLU A 47 0.29 8.98 -2.43
C GLU A 47 0.78 7.92 -3.43
N GLU A 48 1.83 7.19 -3.07
CA GLU A 48 2.37 6.14 -3.94
C GLU A 48 1.35 5.04 -4.22
N VAL A 49 0.66 4.53 -3.19
CA VAL A 49 -0.40 3.51 -3.35
C VAL A 49 -1.54 4.04 -4.22
N LYS A 50 -1.90 5.32 -4.08
CA LYS A 50 -2.93 5.96 -4.90
C LYS A 50 -2.50 6.03 -6.37
N ASP A 51 -1.24 6.31 -6.64
CA ASP A 51 -0.71 6.36 -8.00
C ASP A 51 -0.61 4.96 -8.63
N ARG A 52 -0.15 3.96 -7.88
CA ARG A 52 -0.18 2.55 -8.30
C ARG A 52 -1.61 2.08 -8.61
N ARG A 53 -2.59 2.49 -7.80
CA ARG A 53 -4.00 2.17 -8.07
C ARG A 53 -4.50 2.79 -9.38
N LYS A 54 -4.12 4.04 -9.69
CA LYS A 54 -4.49 4.66 -10.98
C LYS A 54 -3.88 3.89 -12.15
N GLU A 55 -2.62 3.48 -12.04
CA GLU A 55 -1.95 2.69 -13.06
C GLU A 55 -2.67 1.35 -13.32
N VAL A 56 -3.04 0.66 -12.24
CA VAL A 56 -3.85 -0.57 -12.28
C VAL A 56 -5.19 -0.32 -12.97
N LEU A 57 -5.88 0.78 -12.68
CA LEU A 57 -7.16 1.10 -13.32
C LEU A 57 -6.99 1.29 -14.84
N ILE A 58 -5.97 2.01 -15.27
CA ILE A 58 -5.65 2.19 -16.70
C ILE A 58 -5.40 0.84 -17.39
N LEU A 59 -4.68 -0.07 -16.72
CA LEU A 59 -4.44 -1.42 -17.26
C LEU A 59 -5.72 -2.24 -17.32
N LYS A 60 -6.56 -2.18 -16.29
CA LYS A 60 -7.86 -2.86 -16.26
C LYS A 60 -8.81 -2.35 -17.34
N ASP A 61 -8.83 -1.05 -17.59
CA ASP A 61 -9.64 -0.47 -18.68
C ASP A 61 -9.19 -1.01 -20.04
N LYS A 62 -7.87 -1.11 -20.28
CA LYS A 62 -7.33 -1.74 -21.51
C LYS A 62 -7.69 -3.22 -21.64
N ILE A 63 -7.70 -3.96 -20.52
CA ILE A 63 -8.15 -5.37 -20.50
C ILE A 63 -9.63 -5.45 -20.89
N LEU A 64 -10.48 -4.57 -20.32
CA LEU A 64 -11.91 -4.52 -20.61
C LEU A 64 -12.21 -4.12 -22.07
N GLU A 65 -11.47 -3.15 -22.62
CA GLU A 65 -11.58 -2.77 -24.03
C GLU A 65 -11.28 -3.96 -24.96
N LEU A 66 -10.28 -4.76 -24.63
CA LEU A 66 -9.95 -5.97 -25.38
C LEU A 66 -10.98 -7.09 -25.19
N ASP A 67 -11.59 -7.21 -24.01
CA ASP A 67 -12.66 -8.19 -23.73
C ASP A 67 -13.98 -7.85 -24.45
N LEU A 68 -14.29 -6.56 -24.61
CA LEU A 68 -15.54 -6.06 -25.20
C LEU A 68 -15.49 -5.90 -26.72
N SER A 69 -14.32 -5.97 -27.35
CA SER A 69 -14.17 -5.79 -28.79
C SER A 69 -14.93 -6.87 -29.58
N PRO A 70 -15.99 -6.52 -30.32
CA PRO A 70 -16.85 -7.48 -31.02
C PRO A 70 -16.14 -7.97 -32.28
N GLY A 71 -15.42 -9.07 -32.16
CA GLY A 71 -14.63 -9.62 -33.27
C GLY A 71 -13.66 -10.69 -32.79
N LYS A 72 -14.17 -11.71 -32.10
CA LYS A 72 -13.37 -12.91 -31.84
C LYS A 72 -13.09 -13.60 -33.18
N MET A 73 -11.82 -13.90 -33.42
CA MET A 73 -11.28 -14.75 -34.49
C MET A 73 -10.94 -14.05 -35.81
N ASP A 74 -9.89 -13.23 -35.82
CA ASP A 74 -8.82 -13.39 -36.83
C ASP A 74 -7.60 -12.47 -36.62
N VAL A 75 -7.61 -11.60 -35.60
CA VAL A 75 -6.48 -10.73 -35.30
C VAL A 75 -5.51 -11.40 -34.31
N GLY A 76 -4.73 -12.36 -34.82
CA GLY A 76 -3.34 -12.69 -34.47
C GLY A 76 -2.91 -12.95 -33.00
N ASN A 77 -1.89 -13.81 -32.84
CA ASN A 77 -1.13 -14.01 -31.60
C ASN A 77 -0.72 -12.71 -30.88
N VAL A 78 -0.59 -11.60 -31.61
CA VAL A 78 -0.25 -10.26 -31.10
C VAL A 78 -1.32 -9.69 -30.16
N CYS A 79 -2.62 -9.86 -30.44
CA CYS A 79 -3.69 -9.32 -29.59
C CYS A 79 -3.78 -10.09 -28.27
N ARG A 80 -3.64 -11.42 -28.33
CA ARG A 80 -3.55 -12.31 -27.16
C ARG A 80 -2.32 -12.01 -26.31
N ALA A 81 -1.17 -11.75 -26.93
CA ALA A 81 0.06 -11.38 -26.22
C ALA A 81 -0.08 -10.04 -25.48
N LYS A 82 -0.69 -9.02 -26.10
CA LYS A 82 -0.97 -7.73 -25.45
C LYS A 82 -1.94 -7.87 -24.27
N TYR A 83 -2.99 -8.66 -24.45
CA TYR A 83 -3.94 -8.97 -23.38
C TYR A 83 -3.25 -9.60 -22.17
N GLN A 84 -2.44 -10.63 -22.40
CA GLN A 84 -1.66 -11.28 -21.35
C GLN A 84 -0.65 -10.31 -20.71
N ASP A 85 0.03 -9.48 -21.50
CA ASP A 85 0.98 -8.47 -21.00
C ASP A 85 0.31 -7.49 -20.03
N TYR A 86 -0.88 -6.96 -20.33
CA TYR A 86 -1.59 -6.06 -19.41
C TYR A 86 -1.96 -6.75 -18.09
N ILE A 87 -2.34 -8.02 -18.15
CA ILE A 87 -2.66 -8.81 -16.96
C ILE A 87 -1.41 -9.04 -16.11
N ILE A 88 -0.31 -9.42 -16.74
CA ILE A 88 0.98 -9.64 -16.08
C ILE A 88 1.52 -8.34 -15.46
N ARG A 89 1.39 -7.20 -16.13
CA ARG A 89 1.76 -5.89 -15.57
C ARG A 89 0.92 -5.55 -14.35
N THR A 90 -0.38 -5.83 -14.38
CA THR A 90 -1.26 -5.63 -13.23
C THR A 90 -0.81 -6.49 -12.05
N PHE A 91 -0.50 -7.78 -12.29
CA PHE A 91 0.07 -8.66 -11.26
C PHE A 91 1.44 -8.18 -10.75
N SER A 92 2.27 -7.59 -11.60
CA SER A 92 3.58 -7.04 -11.21
C SER A 92 3.43 -5.89 -10.24
N ILE A 93 2.52 -4.95 -10.50
CA ILE A 93 2.23 -3.84 -9.59
C ILE A 93 1.71 -4.36 -8.24
N TYR A 94 0.79 -5.32 -8.27
CA TYR A 94 0.28 -5.94 -7.05
C TYR A 94 1.38 -6.66 -6.26
N ASN A 95 2.29 -7.35 -6.95
CA ASN A 95 3.41 -8.01 -6.30
C ASN A 95 4.41 -7.01 -5.70
N GLU A 96 4.67 -5.88 -6.36
CA GLU A 96 5.47 -4.78 -5.79
C GLU A 96 4.86 -4.26 -4.48
N LEU A 97 3.54 -4.07 -4.42
CA LEU A 97 2.85 -3.68 -3.19
C LEU A 97 3.01 -4.74 -2.09
N VAL A 98 2.92 -6.02 -2.43
CA VAL A 98 3.10 -7.11 -1.45
C VAL A 98 4.55 -7.19 -0.94
N VAL A 99 5.53 -7.04 -1.82
CA VAL A 99 6.94 -6.96 -1.42
C VAL A 99 7.16 -5.75 -0.49
N GLY A 100 6.52 -4.62 -0.79
CA GLY A 100 6.53 -3.44 0.07
C GLY A 100 5.92 -3.68 1.46
N ILE A 101 4.89 -4.51 1.57
CA ILE A 101 4.33 -4.96 2.86
C ILE A 101 5.36 -5.80 3.62
N TYR A 102 5.92 -6.84 3.00
CA TYR A 102 6.89 -7.73 3.66
C TYR A 102 8.18 -7.03 4.07
N THR A 103 8.58 -5.98 3.36
CA THR A 103 9.75 -5.15 3.69
C THR A 103 9.43 -4.03 4.69
N GLY A 104 8.18 -3.91 5.15
CA GLY A 104 7.75 -2.90 6.11
C GLY A 104 7.69 -1.47 5.56
N ILE A 105 7.68 -1.32 4.23
CA ILE A 105 7.51 -0.03 3.56
C ILE A 105 6.03 0.38 3.56
N TYR A 106 5.13 -0.59 3.42
CA TYR A 106 3.69 -0.37 3.41
C TYR A 106 3.00 -1.03 4.60
N ASP A 107 2.00 -0.33 5.13
CA ASP A 107 1.08 -0.90 6.11
C ASP A 107 0.08 -1.81 5.39
N GLU A 108 0.10 -3.10 5.74
CA GLU A 108 -0.79 -4.12 5.18
C GLU A 108 -2.27 -3.75 5.31
N ASN A 109 -2.69 -3.21 6.47
CA ASN A 109 -4.09 -2.85 6.70
C ASN A 109 -4.52 -1.71 5.76
N TYR A 110 -3.64 -0.75 5.53
CA TYR A 110 -3.90 0.32 4.59
C TYR A 110 -4.04 -0.21 3.16
N ILE A 111 -3.13 -1.09 2.71
CA ILE A 111 -3.23 -1.71 1.37
C ILE A 111 -4.52 -2.52 1.24
N LYS A 112 -4.84 -3.33 2.26
CA LYS A 112 -6.05 -4.15 2.33
C LYS A 112 -7.32 -3.30 2.16
N MET A 113 -7.37 -2.13 2.81
CA MET A 113 -8.48 -1.18 2.66
C MET A 113 -8.48 -0.43 1.31
N ALA A 114 -7.30 -0.01 0.82
CA ALA A 114 -7.19 0.88 -0.33
C ALA A 114 -7.41 0.16 -1.67
N ILE A 115 -6.89 -1.06 -1.81
CA ILE A 115 -6.89 -1.82 -3.07
C ILE A 115 -7.02 -3.33 -2.88
N GLY A 116 -7.01 -3.85 -1.65
CA GLY A 116 -6.98 -5.30 -1.40
C GLY A 116 -8.16 -6.08 -1.99
N THR A 117 -9.36 -5.50 -2.01
CA THR A 117 -10.53 -6.14 -2.67
C THR A 117 -10.32 -6.26 -4.18
N GLU A 118 -9.79 -5.22 -4.83
CA GLU A 118 -9.50 -5.22 -6.26
C GLU A 118 -8.40 -6.24 -6.60
N MET A 119 -7.38 -6.37 -5.74
CA MET A 119 -6.32 -7.37 -5.89
C MET A 119 -6.89 -8.79 -5.84
N LEU A 120 -7.74 -9.09 -4.86
CA LEU A 120 -8.38 -10.41 -4.73
C LEU A 120 -9.28 -10.73 -5.93
N ASP A 121 -10.12 -9.79 -6.35
CA ASP A 121 -11.01 -9.98 -7.50
C ASP A 121 -10.22 -10.27 -8.78
N PHE A 122 -9.18 -9.46 -9.01
CA PHE A 122 -8.34 -9.62 -10.18
C PHE A 122 -7.59 -10.95 -10.17
N TYR A 123 -7.05 -11.36 -9.02
CA TYR A 123 -6.39 -12.65 -8.86
C TYR A 123 -7.34 -13.81 -9.16
N LYS A 124 -8.55 -13.80 -8.59
CA LYS A 124 -9.56 -14.84 -8.86
C LYS A 124 -9.96 -14.92 -10.33
N MET A 125 -10.01 -13.79 -11.02
CA MET A 125 -10.41 -13.72 -12.43
C MET A 125 -9.31 -14.18 -13.39
N TYR A 126 -8.04 -13.90 -13.09
CA TYR A 126 -6.93 -14.06 -14.04
C TYR A 126 -5.78 -14.95 -13.58
N ALA A 127 -5.86 -15.60 -12.41
CA ALA A 127 -4.80 -16.49 -11.91
C ALA A 127 -4.45 -17.63 -12.88
N ASN A 128 -5.43 -18.12 -13.65
CA ASN A 128 -5.21 -19.15 -14.67
C ASN A 128 -4.22 -18.71 -15.78
N ILE A 129 -4.15 -17.42 -16.09
CA ILE A 129 -3.20 -16.88 -17.09
C ILE A 129 -1.77 -16.93 -16.57
N LEU A 130 -1.57 -16.75 -15.25
CA LEU A 130 -0.26 -16.91 -14.62
C LEU A 130 0.20 -18.38 -14.64
N VAL A 131 -0.69 -19.30 -14.29
CA VAL A 131 -0.37 -20.74 -14.21
C VAL A 131 -0.03 -21.33 -15.59
N ASN A 132 -0.73 -20.89 -16.64
CA ASN A 132 -0.60 -21.45 -17.98
C ASN A 132 0.52 -20.83 -18.83
N ASN A 133 1.21 -19.80 -18.33
CA ASN A 133 2.27 -19.13 -19.08
C ASN A 133 3.64 -19.59 -18.57
N GLU A 134 4.31 -20.46 -19.35
CA GLU A 134 5.59 -21.09 -18.96
C GLU A 134 6.69 -20.09 -18.60
N SER A 135 6.70 -18.93 -19.26
CA SER A 135 7.65 -17.84 -18.98
C SER A 135 7.45 -17.17 -17.61
N TYR A 136 6.31 -17.44 -16.95
CA TYR A 136 5.91 -16.81 -15.68
C TYR A 136 5.63 -17.83 -14.59
N ARG A 137 6.09 -19.09 -14.74
CA ARG A 137 5.90 -20.17 -13.78
C ARG A 137 6.31 -19.74 -12.36
N ASN A 138 5.28 -19.37 -11.61
CA ASN A 138 5.03 -19.37 -10.17
C ASN A 138 5.96 -18.65 -9.19
N GLU A 139 7.27 -18.49 -9.43
CA GLU A 139 8.15 -17.91 -8.40
C GLU A 139 7.96 -16.40 -8.23
N ARG A 140 7.79 -15.68 -9.35
CA ARG A 140 7.72 -14.20 -9.35
C ARG A 140 6.53 -13.64 -8.57
N PHE A 141 5.43 -14.38 -8.51
CA PHE A 141 4.17 -13.94 -7.91
C PHE A 141 3.78 -14.73 -6.65
N MET A 142 4.69 -15.56 -6.14
CA MET A 142 4.42 -16.39 -4.97
C MET A 142 4.11 -15.55 -3.72
N ALA A 143 4.82 -14.44 -3.54
CA ALA A 143 4.59 -13.50 -2.45
C ALA A 143 3.14 -12.98 -2.44
N LEU A 144 2.67 -12.54 -3.61
CA LEU A 144 1.29 -12.10 -3.83
C LEU A 144 0.29 -13.22 -3.56
N GLU A 145 0.51 -14.42 -4.11
CA GLU A 145 -0.38 -15.56 -3.92
C GLU A 145 -0.52 -15.96 -2.45
N MET A 146 0.59 -16.00 -1.70
CA MET A 146 0.56 -16.34 -0.27
C MET A 146 -0.26 -15.32 0.52
N LEU A 147 -0.02 -14.03 0.31
CA LEU A 147 -0.73 -12.97 1.03
C LEU A 147 -2.23 -12.98 0.70
N LEU A 148 -2.60 -13.12 -0.57
CA LEU A 148 -4.01 -13.13 -0.97
C LEU A 148 -4.75 -14.35 -0.42
N LYS A 149 -4.10 -15.52 -0.36
CA LYS A 149 -4.66 -16.73 0.26
C LYS A 149 -4.83 -16.57 1.77
N GLU A 150 -3.89 -15.88 2.43
CA GLU A 150 -3.99 -15.55 3.85
C GLU A 150 -5.18 -14.64 4.11
N TRP A 151 -5.32 -13.55 3.35
CA TRP A 151 -6.47 -12.65 3.45
C TRP A 151 -7.80 -13.38 3.24
N GLU A 152 -7.88 -14.27 2.25
CA GLU A 152 -9.09 -15.06 2.01
C GLU A 152 -9.44 -15.98 3.19
N LYS A 153 -8.44 -16.63 3.82
CA LYS A 153 -8.64 -17.46 5.01
C LYS A 153 -9.14 -16.66 6.22
N GLU A 154 -8.69 -15.42 6.36
CA GLU A 154 -9.17 -14.50 7.40
C GLU A 154 -10.61 -14.00 7.17
N GLY A 155 -11.27 -14.45 6.09
CA GLY A 155 -12.61 -14.01 5.75
C GLY A 155 -12.66 -12.65 5.09
N PHE A 156 -11.52 -12.12 4.61
CA PHE A 156 -11.50 -10.95 3.73
C PHE A 156 -12.12 -11.35 2.40
N SER A 157 -13.44 -11.20 2.33
CA SER A 157 -14.24 -11.56 1.18
C SER A 157 -14.47 -10.35 0.30
N VAL A 158 -14.56 -10.62 -1.01
CA VAL A 158 -15.06 -9.68 -1.99
C VAL A 158 -16.48 -9.34 -1.58
N VAL A 159 -16.68 -8.15 -1.01
CA VAL A 159 -18.01 -7.55 -0.97
C VAL A 159 -18.35 -7.27 -2.43
N ARG A 160 -18.98 -8.25 -3.10
CA ARG A 160 -19.60 -8.05 -4.41
C ARG A 160 -20.54 -6.88 -4.22
N LYS A 161 -20.11 -5.68 -4.61
CA LYS A 161 -21.02 -4.58 -4.88
C LYS A 161 -21.91 -5.08 -6.00
N ASN A 162 -23.06 -5.63 -5.62
CA ASN A 162 -24.23 -5.78 -6.47
C ASN A 162 -24.62 -4.37 -6.94
N ARG A 163 -23.85 -3.76 -7.83
CA ARG A 163 -24.35 -2.74 -8.74
C ARG A 163 -25.23 -3.48 -9.72
N ARG A 164 -26.46 -3.76 -9.29
CA ARG A 164 -27.56 -4.00 -10.22
C ARG A 164 -27.54 -2.84 -11.21
N ARG A 165 -27.44 -3.18 -12.48
CA ARG A 165 -27.77 -2.29 -13.60
C ARG A 165 -29.20 -1.79 -13.38
N MET A 166 -29.32 -0.55 -12.91
CA MET A 166 -30.32 0.42 -13.38
C MET A 166 -29.44 1.40 -14.17
N TYR A 167 -29.56 1.58 -15.48
CA TYR A 167 -30.72 1.68 -16.34
C TYR A 167 -30.40 1.06 -17.72
#